data_AF-A0A2I0V6K2-F1
#
_entry.id   AF-A0A2I0V6K2-F1
#
_cell.length_a   1.000
_cell.length_b   1.000
_cell.length_c   1.000
_cell.angle_alpha   90.00
_cell.angle_beta   90.00
_cell.angle_gamma   90.00
#
_symmetry.space_group_name_H-M   'P 1'
#
loop_
_entity.id
_entity.type
_entity.pdbx_description
1 polymer ?
#
loop_
_entity_poly.entity_id
_entity_poly.type
_entity_poly.pdbx_seq_one_letter_code
_entity_poly.pdbx_strand_id
1 'polypeptide(L)'
;MWEQVKSGCVVFHDLSFLHSLKLALAYNEASNSGRLSSPRGGIIQSTFLESIKKHVEEILKSSLGLKDCLINYINLDNWTHNLSGFPQREAILFCWYLQWYSVPPPHVVKEAVQKIKAKVPTSSSMVPLLRLLLPDTHIRAISEIDELLLSSG
;
A
#
# COMPACT_ATOMS: atom_id res chain seq x y z
N MET A 1 5.82 -3.73 17.78
CA MET A 1 5.16 -4.08 16.49
C MET A 1 5.36 -5.54 16.14
N TRP A 2 6.58 -6.01 15.82
CA TRP A 2 6.83 -7.42 15.48
C TRP A 2 6.37 -8.44 16.53
N GLU A 3 6.62 -8.19 17.81
CA GLU A 3 6.17 -9.08 18.90
C GLU A 3 4.65 -9.15 19.05
N GLN A 4 3.93 -8.10 18.65
CA GLN A 4 2.46 -8.08 18.63
C GLN A 4 1.90 -8.83 17.41
N VAL A 5 2.61 -8.75 16.28
CA VAL A 5 2.31 -9.52 15.07
C VAL A 5 2.51 -11.02 15.33
N LYS A 6 3.51 -11.40 16.16
CA LYS A 6 3.74 -12.78 16.61
C LYS A 6 2.75 -13.26 17.67
N SER A 7 2.37 -12.41 18.62
CA SER A 7 1.49 -12.80 19.74
C SER A 7 0.00 -12.86 19.37
N GLY A 8 -0.37 -12.40 18.17
CA GLY A 8 -1.78 -12.30 17.74
C GLY A 8 -2.58 -11.20 18.43
N CYS A 9 -1.99 -10.49 19.40
CA CYS A 9 -2.62 -9.39 20.11
C CYS A 9 -2.20 -8.06 19.46
N VAL A 10 -3.01 -7.58 18.51
CA VAL A 10 -2.72 -6.33 17.79
C VAL A 10 -3.22 -5.14 18.60
N VAL A 11 -2.32 -4.54 19.38
CA VAL A 11 -2.61 -3.35 20.21
C VAL A 11 -2.43 -2.04 19.42
N PHE A 12 -1.82 -2.10 18.22
CA PHE A 12 -1.49 -0.92 17.41
C PHE A 12 -2.53 -0.66 16.31
N HIS A 13 -3.52 0.17 16.63
CA HIS A 13 -4.50 0.69 15.66
C HIS A 13 -4.10 2.03 15.05
N ASP A 14 -2.92 2.56 15.40
CA ASP A 14 -2.54 3.93 15.03
C ASP A 14 -2.00 4.01 13.59
N LEU A 15 -2.88 4.42 12.67
CA LEU A 15 -2.54 4.76 11.28
C LEU A 15 -1.65 6.02 11.19
N SER A 16 -1.58 6.85 12.24
CA SER A 16 -0.76 8.06 12.28
C SER A 16 0.73 7.76 12.28
N PHE A 17 1.14 6.60 12.83
CA PHE A 17 2.52 6.13 12.76
C PHE A 17 3.00 5.97 11.31
N LEU A 18 2.21 5.31 10.46
CA LEU A 18 2.56 5.10 9.05
C LEU A 18 2.64 6.43 8.29
N HIS A 19 1.74 7.37 8.57
CA HIS A 19 1.79 8.69 7.98
C HIS A 19 3.06 9.44 8.39
N SER A 20 3.41 9.41 9.68
CA SER A 20 4.60 10.06 10.21
C SER A 20 5.88 9.46 9.63
N LEU A 21 5.92 8.14 9.48
CA LEU A 21 7.02 7.42 8.83
C LEU A 21 7.16 7.79 7.35
N LYS A 22 6.05 7.84 6.61
CA LYS A 22 6.06 8.31 5.21
C LYS A 22 6.57 9.74 5.07
N LEU A 23 6.17 10.63 5.99
CA LEU A 23 6.66 12.01 6.01
C LEU A 23 8.16 12.07 6.27
N ALA A 24 8.66 11.30 7.24
CA ALA A 24 10.08 11.19 7.51
C ALA A 24 10.85 10.65 6.29
N LEU A 25 10.29 9.66 5.57
CA LEU A 25 10.89 9.09 4.34
C LEU A 25 11.00 10.14 3.24
N ALA A 26 9.92 10.86 2.97
CA ALA A 26 9.90 11.93 1.98
C ALA A 26 10.87 13.08 2.33
N TYR A 27 10.95 13.45 3.61
CA TYR A 27 11.93 14.43 4.09
C TYR A 27 13.36 13.95 3.83
N ASN A 28 13.68 12.69 4.16
CA ASN A 28 15.02 12.14 3.99
C ASN A 28 15.40 12.04 2.50
N GLU A 29 14.48 11.64 1.64
CA GLU A 29 14.67 11.61 0.19
C GLU A 29 14.93 13.03 -0.38
N ALA A 30 14.15 14.02 0.06
CA ALA A 30 14.35 15.41 -0.34
C ALA A 30 15.67 15.98 0.18
N SER A 31 16.11 15.58 1.37
CA SER A 31 17.42 15.95 1.91
C SER A 31 18.56 15.30 1.13
N ASN A 32 18.48 14.00 0.83
CA ASN A 32 19.54 13.27 0.12
C ASN A 32 19.66 13.66 -1.35
N SER A 33 18.54 14.04 -1.99
CA SER A 33 18.53 14.57 -3.36
C SER A 33 19.00 16.02 -3.47
N GLY A 34 19.38 16.65 -2.34
CA GLY A 34 19.82 18.05 -2.29
C GLY A 34 18.68 19.07 -2.47
N ARG A 35 17.43 18.63 -2.57
CA ARG A 35 16.24 19.50 -2.66
C ARG A 35 15.97 20.25 -1.35
N LEU A 36 16.37 19.67 -0.23
CA LEU A 36 16.43 20.33 1.07
C LEU A 36 17.90 20.50 1.46
N SER A 37 18.47 21.65 1.12
CA SER A 37 19.83 22.02 1.55
C SER A 37 19.80 22.46 3.02
N SER A 38 20.33 21.62 3.92
CA SER A 38 20.58 21.98 5.31
C SER A 38 22.08 22.10 5.54
N PRO A 39 22.59 23.25 6.05
CA PRO A 39 24.01 23.42 6.34
C PRO A 39 24.52 22.50 7.47
N ARG A 40 23.61 21.83 8.20
CA ARG A 40 23.92 20.91 9.30
C ARG A 40 23.73 19.43 8.95
N GLY A 41 23.50 19.10 7.67
CA GLY A 41 23.11 17.76 7.24
C GLY A 41 21.64 17.43 7.53
N GLY A 42 21.25 16.18 7.29
CA GLY A 42 19.88 15.69 7.52
C GLY A 42 19.56 15.45 9.00
N ILE A 43 18.32 15.71 9.41
CA ILE A 43 17.86 15.56 10.81
C ILE A 43 17.82 14.08 11.25
N ILE A 44 17.54 13.16 10.33
CA ILE A 44 17.37 11.72 10.59
C ILE A 44 18.39 10.93 9.78
N GLN A 45 19.03 9.93 10.40
CA GLN A 45 19.92 9.01 9.70
C GLN A 45 19.14 8.19 8.65
N SER A 46 19.59 8.26 7.39
CA SER A 46 18.95 7.57 6.26
C SER A 46 18.92 6.05 6.43
N THR A 47 20.00 5.47 6.96
CA THR A 47 20.11 4.01 7.21
C THR A 47 19.08 3.52 8.22
N PHE A 48 18.85 4.28 9.29
CA PHE A 48 17.85 3.97 10.30
C PHE A 48 16.45 3.95 9.70
N LEU A 49 16.12 4.99 8.92
CA LEU A 49 14.81 5.13 8.32
C LEU A 49 14.52 4.07 7.26
N GLU A 50 15.53 3.73 6.45
CA GLU A 50 15.44 2.62 5.49
C GLU A 50 15.25 1.27 6.20
N SER A 51 15.84 1.09 7.39
CA SER A 51 15.65 -0.12 8.19
C SER A 51 14.21 -0.24 8.71
N ILE A 52 13.60 0.87 9.15
CA ILE A 52 12.18 0.88 9.55
C ILE A 52 11.29 0.59 8.34
N LYS A 53 11.54 1.24 7.20
CA LYS A 53 10.79 1.02 5.95
C LYS A 53 10.79 -0.46 5.57
N LYS A 54 11.96 -1.10 5.55
CA LYS A 54 12.08 -2.53 5.26
C LYS A 54 11.31 -3.39 6.25
N HIS A 55 11.38 -3.07 7.54
CA HIS A 55 10.65 -3.81 8.57
C HIS A 55 9.13 -3.73 8.36
N VAL A 56 8.59 -2.56 7.98
CA VAL A 56 7.17 -2.42 7.63
C VAL A 56 6.82 -3.26 6.40
N GLU A 57 7.65 -3.22 5.36
CA GLU A 57 7.44 -4.04 4.16
C GLU A 57 7.50 -5.55 4.45
N GLU A 58 8.36 -5.99 5.36
CA GLU A 58 8.44 -7.38 5.83
C GLU A 58 7.19 -7.80 6.61
N ILE A 59 6.70 -6.93 7.51
CA ILE A 59 5.43 -7.16 8.22
C ILE A 59 4.28 -7.34 7.22
N LEU A 60 4.18 -6.45 6.22
CA LEU A 60 3.15 -6.57 5.18
C LEU A 60 3.32 -7.86 4.36
N LYS A 61 4.55 -8.21 3.95
CA LYS A 61 4.81 -9.46 3.21
C LYS A 61 4.51 -10.74 4.01
N SER A 62 4.58 -10.69 5.34
CA SER A 62 4.32 -11.84 6.21
C SER A 62 2.85 -12.30 6.23
N SER A 63 1.94 -11.47 5.72
CA SER A 63 0.51 -11.79 5.68
C SER A 63 0.12 -12.49 4.38
N LEU A 64 -0.24 -13.76 4.50
CA LEU A 64 -0.73 -14.58 3.38
C LEU A 64 -2.09 -14.10 2.84
N GLY A 65 -2.93 -13.50 3.69
CA GLY A 65 -4.30 -13.10 3.35
C GLY A 65 -4.46 -11.72 2.72
N LEU A 66 -3.39 -10.93 2.54
CA LEU A 66 -3.50 -9.58 1.97
C LEU A 66 -4.00 -9.57 0.53
N LYS A 67 -3.61 -10.57 -0.27
CA LYS A 67 -4.09 -10.70 -1.65
C LYS A 67 -5.60 -10.93 -1.68
N ASP A 68 -6.13 -11.81 -0.82
CA ASP A 68 -7.57 -12.07 -0.72
C ASP A 68 -8.33 -10.84 -0.20
N CYS A 69 -7.75 -10.12 0.76
CA CYS A 69 -8.30 -8.84 1.22
C CYS A 69 -8.35 -7.82 0.08
N LEU A 70 -7.32 -7.74 -0.77
CA LEU A 70 -7.27 -6.85 -1.92
C LEU A 70 -8.30 -7.22 -2.98
N ILE A 71 -8.48 -8.51 -3.29
CA ILE A 71 -9.53 -9.01 -4.18
C ILE A 71 -10.90 -8.57 -3.67
N ASN A 72 -11.17 -8.83 -2.39
CA ASN A 72 -12.45 -8.49 -1.79
C ASN A 72 -12.67 -6.97 -1.75
N TYR A 73 -11.62 -6.20 -1.44
CA TYR A 73 -11.65 -4.74 -1.44
C TYR A 73 -11.99 -4.15 -2.81
N ILE A 74 -11.35 -4.65 -3.87
CA ILE A 74 -11.61 -4.19 -5.24
C ILE A 74 -13.01 -4.58 -5.69
N ASN A 75 -13.52 -5.75 -5.29
CA ASN A 75 -14.82 -6.23 -5.75
C ASN A 75 -16.00 -5.64 -4.96
N LEU A 76 -15.84 -5.37 -3.66
CA LEU A 76 -16.89 -4.79 -2.82
C LEU A 76 -17.13 -3.31 -3.19
N ASP A 77 -18.40 -2.92 -3.33
CA ASP A 77 -18.77 -1.52 -3.51
C ASP A 77 -18.61 -0.70 -2.22
N ASN A 78 -18.82 -1.34 -1.05
CA ASN A 78 -18.69 -0.73 0.26
C ASN A 78 -17.83 -1.60 1.20
N TRP A 79 -16.55 -1.28 1.32
CA TRP A 79 -15.61 -1.95 2.24
C TRP A 79 -15.95 -1.73 3.72
N THR A 80 -16.73 -0.69 4.05
CA THR A 80 -16.96 -0.23 5.43
C THR A 80 -17.76 -1.18 6.33
N HIS A 81 -18.30 -2.29 5.83
CA HIS A 81 -19.24 -3.12 6.62
C HIS A 81 -18.91 -4.62 6.76
N ASN A 82 -17.90 -5.16 6.07
CA ASN A 82 -17.68 -6.62 6.00
C ASN A 82 -16.30 -7.09 6.52
N LEU A 83 -15.70 -6.38 7.47
CA LEU A 83 -14.51 -6.89 8.18
C LEU A 83 -14.83 -8.08 9.11
N SER A 84 -16.11 -8.40 9.31
CA SER A 84 -16.57 -9.51 10.15
C SER A 84 -16.16 -10.90 9.63
N GLY A 85 -15.74 -11.01 8.36
CA GLY A 85 -15.29 -12.26 7.74
C GLY A 85 -13.78 -12.51 7.83
N PHE A 86 -12.98 -11.52 8.27
CA PHE A 86 -11.53 -11.63 8.36
C PHE A 86 -11.07 -11.64 9.82
N PRO A 87 -10.01 -12.40 10.16
CA PRO A 87 -9.43 -12.24 11.48
C PRO A 87 -8.89 -10.81 11.62
N GLN A 88 -9.02 -10.25 12.82
CA GLN A 88 -8.78 -8.83 13.11
C GLN A 88 -7.37 -8.37 12.69
N ARG A 89 -6.40 -9.28 12.76
CA ARG A 89 -5.01 -9.05 12.37
C ARG A 89 -4.88 -8.74 10.88
N GLU A 90 -5.49 -9.53 10.02
CA GLU A 90 -5.47 -9.38 8.57
C GLU A 90 -6.13 -8.06 8.16
N ALA A 91 -7.24 -7.69 8.80
CA ALA A 91 -7.91 -6.42 8.58
C ALA A 91 -6.99 -5.22 8.87
N ILE A 92 -6.26 -5.25 9.99
CA ILE A 92 -5.32 -4.17 10.36
C ILE A 92 -4.14 -4.11 9.40
N LEU A 93 -3.54 -5.26 9.08
CA LEU A 93 -2.44 -5.33 8.12
C LEU A 93 -2.89 -4.86 6.74
N PHE A 94 -4.15 -5.11 6.37
CA PHE A 94 -4.71 -4.63 5.11
C PHE A 94 -4.92 -3.11 5.12
N CYS A 95 -5.44 -2.53 6.21
CA CYS A 95 -5.50 -1.07 6.34
C CYS A 95 -4.09 -0.43 6.24
N TRP A 96 -3.10 -1.08 6.85
CA TRP A 96 -1.71 -0.66 6.75
C TRP A 96 -1.19 -0.77 5.31
N TYR A 97 -1.52 -1.86 4.60
CA TYR A 97 -1.19 -2.04 3.20
C TYR A 97 -1.78 -0.92 2.32
N LEU A 98 -3.08 -0.64 2.46
CA LEU A 98 -3.77 0.41 1.69
C LEU A 98 -3.11 1.76 1.92
N GLN A 99 -2.82 2.11 3.17
CA GLN A 99 -2.17 3.36 3.50
C GLN A 99 -0.71 3.39 3.05
N TRP A 100 0.05 2.30 3.24
CA TRP A 100 1.47 2.22 2.92
C TRP A 100 1.73 2.31 1.42
N TYR A 101 0.91 1.65 0.61
CA TYR A 101 1.01 1.70 -0.85
C TYR A 101 0.10 2.74 -1.51
N SER A 102 -0.57 3.59 -0.72
CA SER A 102 -1.45 4.66 -1.21
C SER A 102 -2.50 4.14 -2.19
N VAL A 103 -3.13 3.02 -1.84
CA VAL A 103 -4.18 2.40 -2.65
C VAL A 103 -5.46 3.23 -2.49
N PRO A 104 -6.09 3.66 -3.59
CA PRO A 104 -7.25 4.54 -3.53
C PRO A 104 -8.52 3.74 -3.18
N PRO A 105 -9.65 4.42 -2.90
CA PRO A 105 -10.94 3.78 -2.67
C PRO A 105 -11.35 2.83 -3.82
N PRO A 106 -12.15 1.77 -3.54
CA PRO A 106 -12.48 0.75 -4.54
C PRO A 106 -13.11 1.33 -5.80
N HIS A 107 -14.00 2.31 -5.68
CA HIS A 107 -14.66 2.96 -6.82
C HIS A 107 -13.67 3.63 -7.78
N VAL A 108 -12.59 4.24 -7.26
CA VAL A 108 -11.54 4.87 -8.08
C VAL A 108 -10.75 3.81 -8.85
N VAL A 109 -10.40 2.70 -8.17
CA VAL A 109 -9.72 1.57 -8.83
C VAL A 109 -10.60 0.97 -9.92
N LYS A 110 -11.89 0.71 -9.63
CA LYS A 110 -12.85 0.19 -10.61
C LYS A 110 -13.00 1.09 -11.82
N GLU A 111 -13.14 2.40 -11.61
CA GLU A 111 -13.25 3.38 -12.69
C GLU A 111 -12.00 3.39 -13.57
N ALA A 112 -10.80 3.37 -12.96
CA ALA A 112 -9.54 3.32 -13.69
C ALA A 112 -9.44 2.05 -14.55
N VAL A 113 -9.78 0.90 -13.98
CA VAL A 113 -9.80 -0.39 -14.68
C VAL A 113 -10.79 -0.39 -15.85
N GLN A 114 -12.01 0.10 -15.64
CA GLN A 114 -13.03 0.18 -16.68
C GLN A 114 -12.59 1.09 -17.84
N LYS A 115 -11.99 2.25 -17.55
CA LYS A 115 -11.46 3.17 -18.57
C LYS A 115 -10.39 2.50 -19.45
N ILE A 116 -9.53 1.67 -18.86
CA ILE A 116 -8.49 0.97 -19.61
C ILE A 116 -9.09 -0.20 -20.40
N LYS A 117 -9.95 -1.03 -19.80
CA LYS A 117 -10.61 -2.16 -20.48
C LYS A 117 -11.45 -1.71 -21.68
N ALA A 118 -12.00 -0.50 -21.64
CA ALA A 118 -12.71 0.09 -22.78
C ALA A 118 -11.81 0.40 -23.99
N LYS A 119 -10.48 0.44 -23.80
CA LYS A 119 -9.51 0.91 -24.81
C LYS A 119 -8.43 -0.11 -25.16
N VAL A 120 -8.22 -1.13 -24.33
CA VAL A 120 -7.09 -2.06 -24.43
C VAL A 120 -7.59 -3.50 -24.27
N PRO A 121 -7.09 -4.46 -25.06
CA PRO A 121 -7.42 -5.88 -24.91
C PRO A 121 -7.09 -6.40 -23.50
N THR A 122 -7.95 -7.27 -22.97
CA THR A 122 -7.85 -7.84 -21.61
C THR A 122 -6.58 -8.68 -21.37
N SER A 123 -5.84 -9.04 -22.42
CA SER A 123 -4.68 -9.94 -22.37
C SER A 123 -3.32 -9.22 -22.23
N SER A 124 -3.29 -7.90 -22.03
CA SER A 124 -2.06 -7.12 -21.91
C SER A 124 -1.93 -6.51 -20.52
N SER A 125 -0.69 -6.38 -20.02
CA SER A 125 -0.44 -5.71 -18.75
C SER A 125 -0.88 -4.25 -18.82
N MET A 126 -1.72 -3.87 -17.85
CA MET A 126 -2.30 -2.55 -17.71
C MET A 126 -1.46 -1.67 -16.78
N VAL A 127 -0.34 -2.17 -16.23
CA VAL A 127 0.53 -1.46 -15.26
C VAL A 127 0.85 -0.01 -15.68
N PRO A 128 1.30 0.28 -16.92
CA PRO A 128 1.63 1.66 -17.29
C PRO A 128 0.41 2.59 -17.26
N LEU A 129 -0.77 2.07 -17.62
CA LEU A 129 -2.01 2.84 -17.67
C LEU A 129 -2.63 2.98 -16.29
N LEU A 130 -2.55 1.95 -15.45
CA LEU A 130 -2.91 2.04 -14.04
C LEU A 130 -2.04 3.08 -13.32
N ARG A 131 -0.73 3.12 -13.61
CA ARG A 131 0.16 4.16 -13.07
C ARG A 131 -0.18 5.56 -13.54
N LEU A 132 -0.69 5.70 -14.77
CA LEU A 132 -1.16 6.98 -15.29
C LEU A 132 -2.43 7.45 -14.57
N LEU A 133 -3.36 6.54 -14.29
CA LEU A 133 -4.66 6.86 -13.66
C LEU A 133 -4.60 6.92 -12.14
N LEU A 134 -3.64 6.22 -11.52
CA LEU A 134 -3.44 6.13 -10.07
C LEU A 134 -2.00 6.58 -9.71
N PRO A 135 -1.65 7.86 -9.93
CA PRO A 135 -0.26 8.34 -9.89
C PRO A 135 0.38 8.24 -8.50
N ASP A 136 -0.41 8.36 -7.44
CA ASP A 136 0.07 8.30 -6.05
C ASP A 136 0.20 6.87 -5.53
N THR A 137 -0.37 5.89 -6.23
CA THR A 137 -0.35 4.49 -5.82
C THR A 137 1.02 3.87 -6.12
N HIS A 138 1.58 3.20 -5.12
CA HIS A 138 2.90 2.59 -5.25
C HIS A 138 2.89 1.46 -6.28
N ILE A 139 3.98 1.32 -7.03
CA ILE A 139 4.10 0.36 -8.15
C ILE A 139 3.78 -1.07 -7.75
N ARG A 140 4.12 -1.48 -6.51
CA ARG A 140 3.79 -2.80 -5.97
C ARG A 140 2.28 -3.06 -5.98
N ALA A 141 1.48 -2.12 -5.47
CA ALA A 141 0.03 -2.27 -5.45
C ALA A 141 -0.56 -2.21 -6.87
N ILE A 142 0.00 -1.37 -7.75
CA ILE A 142 -0.38 -1.35 -9.17
C ILE A 142 -0.17 -2.72 -9.82
N SER A 143 1.00 -3.33 -9.61
CA SER A 143 1.30 -4.66 -10.14
C SER A 143 0.38 -5.74 -9.57
N GLU A 144 0.08 -5.70 -8.27
CA GLU A 144 -0.85 -6.65 -7.66
C GLU A 144 -2.28 -6.47 -8.21
N ILE A 145 -2.75 -5.23 -8.41
CA ILE A 145 -4.04 -4.95 -9.07
C ILE A 145 -4.04 -5.52 -10.50
N ASP A 146 -2.97 -5.30 -11.28
CA ASP A 146 -2.85 -5.83 -12.65
C ASP A 146 -2.91 -7.36 -12.69
N GLU A 147 -2.16 -8.04 -11.82
CA GLU A 147 -2.18 -9.51 -11.69
C GLU A 147 -3.59 -10.03 -11.37
N LEU A 148 -4.32 -9.37 -10.48
CA LEU A 148 -5.70 -9.73 -10.15
C LEU A 148 -6.64 -9.58 -11.34
N LEU A 149 -6.45 -8.54 -12.16
CA LEU A 149 -7.28 -8.29 -13.33
C LEU A 149 -7.00 -9.28 -14.48
N LEU A 150 -5.75 -9.69 -14.65
CA LEU A 150 -5.34 -10.69 -15.64
C LEU A 150 -5.77 -12.11 -15.26
N SER A 151 -5.78 -12.43 -13.96
CA SER A 151 -6.23 -13.74 -13.45
C SER A 151 -7.76 -13.91 -13.41
N SER A 152 -8.52 -12.81 -13.58
CA SER A 152 -9.98 -12.81 -13.66
C SER A 152 -10.53 -12.91 -15.09
N GLY A 153 -9.65 -13.04 -16.09
CA GLY A 153 -9.96 -13.04 -17.53
C GLY A 153 -10.07 -14.42 -18.14
#